data_AF-A0A2Z7D7N9-F1
#
_entry.id   AF-A0A2Z7D7N9-F1
#
_cell.length_a   1.000
_cell.length_b   1.000
_cell.length_c   1.000
_cell.angle_alpha   90.00
_cell.angle_beta   90.00
_cell.angle_gamma   90.00
#
_symmetry.space_group_name_H-M   'P 1'
#
loop_
_entity.id
_entity.type
_entity.pdbx_description
1 polymer ?
#
loop_
_entity_poly.entity_id
_entity_poly.type
_entity_poly.pdbx_seq_one_letter_code
_entity_poly.pdbx_strand_id
1 'polypeptide(L)'
;MPTPNTQTSGSTGLPSLEIKLCSDDTVGGTSSQRPLGIKKAKLKKIRDDNVLKLISTMKKGHRDLLNVLQQGSTELQQNYDFKMLALQNEKKNLEIEERKIETRQQKISLAILQEENKILYMDLTTIGDPEVRDMVRKESAKILPKRNEAHDQREHDVFGNYFGDFGGLVSNLRDY
;
A
#
# COMPACT_ATOMS: atom_id res chain seq x y z
N MET A 1 -25.03 -49.36 -89.38
CA MET A 1 -25.09 -48.30 -88.35
C MET A 1 -23.73 -48.24 -87.65
N PRO A 2 -23.19 -47.06 -87.30
CA PRO A 2 -22.32 -46.24 -88.14
C PRO A 2 -20.93 -45.97 -87.51
N THR A 3 -19.98 -45.47 -88.31
CA THR A 3 -18.78 -44.73 -87.86
C THR A 3 -19.14 -43.41 -87.19
N PRO A 4 -18.23 -42.82 -86.39
CA PRO A 4 -17.74 -41.50 -86.79
C PRO A 4 -16.24 -41.25 -86.56
N ASN A 5 -15.72 -40.38 -87.44
CA ASN A 5 -14.39 -39.80 -87.53
C ASN A 5 -14.04 -38.85 -86.36
N THR A 6 -12.74 -38.63 -86.09
CA THR A 6 -12.24 -37.27 -85.77
C THR A 6 -10.76 -37.08 -86.19
N GLN A 7 -10.49 -35.94 -86.83
CA GLN A 7 -9.21 -35.37 -87.31
C GLN A 7 -8.39 -34.71 -86.18
N THR A 8 -7.26 -34.06 -86.57
CA THR A 8 -6.55 -32.93 -85.90
C THR A 8 -5.24 -33.37 -85.23
N SER A 9 -4.04 -32.77 -85.38
CA SER A 9 -3.52 -31.62 -86.13
C SER A 9 -1.99 -31.59 -86.01
N GLY A 10 -1.36 -30.82 -86.90
CA GLY A 10 -0.32 -29.86 -86.50
C GLY A 10 1.14 -30.33 -86.54
N SER A 11 1.75 -30.26 -87.72
CA SER A 11 3.20 -30.04 -87.84
C SER A 11 3.52 -28.64 -87.30
N THR A 12 4.02 -28.55 -86.07
CA THR A 12 4.48 -27.27 -85.49
C THR A 12 5.98 -27.12 -85.76
N GLY A 13 6.31 -26.20 -86.66
CA GLY A 13 7.67 -25.80 -86.97
C GLY A 13 8.39 -25.24 -85.74
N LEU A 14 9.64 -25.64 -85.58
CA LEU A 14 10.57 -25.08 -84.61
C LEU A 14 10.92 -23.63 -85.04
N PRO A 15 10.80 -22.61 -84.18
CA PRO A 15 11.41 -21.32 -84.44
C PRO A 15 12.90 -21.39 -84.07
N SER A 16 13.75 -21.28 -85.08
CA SER A 16 15.20 -21.12 -84.97
C SER A 16 15.55 -19.83 -84.21
N LEU A 17 16.30 -19.94 -83.12
CA LEU A 17 16.88 -18.80 -82.43
C LEU A 17 18.08 -18.28 -83.21
N GLU A 18 17.92 -17.14 -83.89
CA GLU A 18 19.03 -16.42 -84.51
C GLU A 18 19.84 -15.66 -83.45
N ILE A 19 21.06 -16.13 -83.19
CA ILE A 19 22.04 -15.40 -82.39
C ILE A 19 22.76 -14.42 -83.33
N LYS A 20 22.37 -13.14 -83.31
CA LYS A 20 23.14 -12.08 -83.98
C LYS A 20 24.43 -11.81 -83.20
N LEU A 21 25.54 -12.39 -83.66
CA LEU A 21 26.89 -11.97 -83.30
C LEU A 21 27.25 -10.75 -84.16
N CYS A 22 27.15 -9.56 -83.57
CA CYS A 22 27.70 -8.35 -84.15
C CYS A 22 29.15 -8.22 -83.68
N SER A 23 30.11 -8.57 -84.54
CA SER A 23 31.51 -8.22 -84.38
C SER A 23 31.74 -6.81 -84.92
N ASP A 24 32.18 -5.90 -84.06
CA ASP A 24 33.10 -4.84 -84.47
C ASP A 24 33.89 -4.36 -83.24
N ASP A 25 35.20 -4.53 -83.29
CA ASP A 25 36.17 -4.12 -82.28
C ASP A 25 36.59 -2.67 -82.56
N THR A 26 36.44 -1.75 -81.59
CA THR A 26 37.49 -0.78 -81.20
C THR A 26 37.06 0.20 -80.10
N VAL A 27 37.76 0.09 -78.95
CA VAL A 27 38.24 1.16 -78.06
C VAL A 27 37.23 2.14 -77.46
N GLY A 28 36.92 1.95 -76.17
CA GLY A 28 36.21 2.95 -75.36
C GLY A 28 35.81 2.46 -73.98
N GLY A 29 36.76 1.94 -73.22
CA GLY A 29 36.54 1.43 -71.87
C GLY A 29 35.98 2.50 -70.92
N THR A 30 34.80 2.25 -70.36
CA THR A 30 34.54 2.15 -68.92
C THR A 30 33.06 1.80 -68.74
N SER A 31 32.66 0.59 -69.16
CA SER A 31 31.49 -0.02 -68.55
C SER A 31 31.88 -0.31 -67.10
N SER A 32 31.56 0.62 -66.21
CA SER A 32 31.75 0.49 -64.77
C SER A 32 30.87 -0.66 -64.29
N GLN A 33 31.39 -1.88 -64.44
CA GLN A 33 30.89 -3.08 -63.82
C GLN A 33 31.22 -2.95 -62.33
N ARG A 34 30.45 -2.12 -61.63
CA ARG A 34 30.55 -1.97 -60.18
C ARG A 34 30.35 -3.35 -59.56
N PRO A 35 31.16 -3.78 -58.59
CA PRO A 35 30.97 -5.09 -57.99
C PRO A 35 29.61 -5.05 -57.27
N LEU A 36 28.63 -5.83 -57.75
CA LEU A 36 27.30 -5.93 -57.15
C LEU A 36 27.39 -6.23 -55.63
N GLY A 37 28.46 -6.87 -55.18
CA GLY A 37 28.76 -7.16 -53.78
C GLY A 37 28.93 -5.94 -52.87
N ILE A 38 29.52 -4.83 -53.35
CA ILE A 38 29.80 -3.66 -52.47
C ILE A 38 28.51 -2.95 -52.07
N LYS A 39 27.55 -2.78 -52.99
CA LYS A 39 26.25 -2.18 -52.67
C LYS A 39 25.45 -3.05 -51.72
N LYS A 40 25.45 -4.36 -51.93
CA LYS A 40 24.78 -5.34 -51.04
C LYS A 40 25.41 -5.34 -49.64
N ALA A 41 26.74 -5.28 -49.53
CA ALA A 41 27.44 -5.22 -48.26
C ALA A 41 27.15 -3.94 -47.46
N LYS A 42 27.14 -2.77 -48.12
CA LYS A 42 26.75 -1.49 -47.49
C LYS A 42 25.31 -1.52 -46.97
N LEU A 43 24.39 -2.03 -47.79
CA LEU A 43 22.98 -2.14 -47.40
C LEU A 43 22.77 -3.10 -46.22
N LYS A 44 23.52 -4.22 -46.19
CA LYS A 44 23.52 -5.17 -45.07
C LYS A 44 24.05 -4.50 -43.80
N LYS A 45 25.18 -3.80 -43.87
CA LYS A 45 25.74 -3.08 -42.71
C LYS A 45 24.74 -2.09 -42.11
N ILE A 46 24.08 -1.28 -42.94
CA ILE A 46 23.05 -0.33 -42.49
C ILE A 46 21.89 -1.08 -41.80
N ARG A 47 21.47 -2.22 -42.33
CA ARG A 47 20.42 -3.05 -41.72
C ARG A 47 20.88 -3.58 -40.36
N ASP A 48 22.08 -4.12 -40.28
CA ASP A 48 22.65 -4.68 -39.05
C ASP A 48 22.81 -3.57 -37.99
N ASP A 49 23.32 -2.39 -38.36
CA ASP A 49 23.44 -1.23 -37.48
C ASP A 49 22.07 -0.74 -36.97
N ASN A 50 21.05 -0.74 -37.84
CA ASN A 50 19.68 -0.40 -37.45
C ASN A 50 19.08 -1.42 -36.47
N VAL A 51 19.34 -2.72 -36.69
CA VAL A 51 18.91 -3.79 -35.78
C VAL A 51 19.61 -3.63 -34.42
N LEU A 52 20.91 -3.35 -34.40
CA LEU A 52 21.65 -3.11 -33.16
C LEU A 52 21.10 -1.88 -32.41
N LYS A 53 20.79 -0.80 -33.13
CA LYS A 53 20.18 0.39 -32.55
C LYS A 53 18.82 0.07 -31.93
N LEU A 54 17.96 -0.68 -32.62
CA LEU A 54 16.67 -1.13 -32.09
C LEU A 54 16.82 -2.00 -30.85
N ILE A 55 17.75 -2.97 -30.86
CA ILE A 55 18.02 -3.82 -29.69
C ILE A 55 18.48 -2.96 -28.50
N SER A 56 19.31 -1.94 -28.75
CA SER A 56 19.80 -1.04 -27.69
C SER A 56 18.67 -0.22 -27.06
N THR A 57 17.73 0.30 -27.86
CA THR A 57 16.60 1.08 -27.35
C THR A 57 15.63 0.19 -26.58
N MET A 58 15.36 -1.02 -27.06
CA MET A 58 14.56 -2.01 -26.33
C MET A 58 15.20 -2.39 -24.99
N LYS A 59 16.51 -2.66 -24.97
CA LYS A 59 17.24 -2.95 -23.72
C LYS A 59 17.16 -1.80 -22.72
N LYS A 60 17.27 -0.56 -23.20
CA LYS A 60 17.13 0.62 -22.35
C LYS A 60 15.70 0.72 -21.79
N GLY A 61 14.69 0.64 -22.65
CA GLY A 61 13.28 0.71 -22.24
C GLY A 61 12.90 -0.38 -21.23
N HIS A 62 13.41 -1.60 -21.39
CA HIS A 62 13.19 -2.66 -20.40
C HIS A 62 13.80 -2.35 -19.04
N ARG A 63 15.01 -1.77 -18.99
CA ARG A 63 15.60 -1.36 -17.71
C ARG A 63 14.81 -0.25 -17.05
N ASP A 64 14.39 0.74 -17.83
CA ASP A 64 13.62 1.88 -17.33
C ASP A 64 12.27 1.39 -16.77
N LEU A 65 11.59 0.48 -17.48
CA LEU A 65 10.34 -0.12 -17.02
C LEU A 65 10.52 -0.93 -15.72
N LEU A 66 11.57 -1.76 -15.63
CA LEU A 66 11.86 -2.52 -14.41
C LEU A 66 12.09 -1.61 -13.21
N ASN A 67 12.84 -0.52 -13.41
CA ASN A 67 13.08 0.46 -12.35
C ASN A 67 11.77 1.11 -11.89
N VAL A 68 10.90 1.54 -12.80
CA VAL A 68 9.61 2.16 -12.45
C VAL A 68 8.72 1.18 -11.69
N LEU A 69 8.64 -0.07 -12.13
CA LEU A 69 7.84 -1.09 -11.44
C LEU A 69 8.36 -1.38 -10.03
N GLN A 70 9.68 -1.49 -9.89
CA GLN A 70 10.31 -1.72 -8.59
C GLN A 70 10.12 -0.53 -7.65
N GLN A 71 10.32 0.69 -8.14
CA GLN A 71 10.10 1.93 -7.39
C GLN A 71 8.63 2.06 -6.96
N GLY A 72 7.69 1.86 -7.88
CA GLY A 72 6.26 1.92 -7.58
C GLY A 72 5.85 0.91 -6.50
N SER A 73 6.40 -0.31 -6.53
CA SER A 73 6.16 -1.30 -5.48
C SER A 73 6.68 -0.83 -4.12
N THR A 74 7.87 -0.23 -4.07
CA THR A 74 8.44 0.27 -2.81
C THR A 74 7.69 1.48 -2.26
N GLU A 75 7.27 2.39 -3.13
CA GLU A 75 6.52 3.60 -2.75
C GLU A 75 5.15 3.24 -2.20
N LEU A 76 4.44 2.31 -2.82
CA LEU A 76 3.14 1.84 -2.32
C LEU A 76 3.26 1.22 -0.92
N GLN A 77 4.29 0.40 -0.69
CA GLN A 77 4.53 -0.19 0.63
C GLN A 77 4.86 0.89 1.67
N GLN A 78 5.78 1.80 1.36
CA GLN A 78 6.15 2.90 2.26
C GLN A 78 4.95 3.80 2.59
N ASN A 79 4.10 4.09 1.60
CA ASN A 79 2.89 4.89 1.80
C ASN A 79 1.90 4.18 2.74
N TYR A 80 1.76 2.86 2.61
CA TYR A 80 0.93 2.07 3.54
C TYR A 80 1.50 2.12 4.96
N ASP A 81 2.81 1.87 5.11
CA ASP A 81 3.48 1.87 6.41
C ASP A 81 3.39 3.25 7.09
N PHE A 82 3.61 4.32 6.32
CA PHE A 82 3.48 5.70 6.80
C PHE A 82 2.06 6.00 7.29
N LYS A 83 1.04 5.59 6.52
CA LYS A 83 -0.36 5.79 6.91
C LYS A 83 -0.71 5.02 8.18
N MET A 84 -0.25 3.78 8.31
CA MET A 84 -0.47 2.98 9.51
C MET A 84 0.21 3.59 10.74
N LEU A 85 1.44 4.08 10.58
CA LEU A 85 2.17 4.77 11.66
C LEU A 85 1.47 6.07 12.08
N ALA A 86 0.96 6.85 11.12
CA ALA A 86 0.23 8.08 11.41
C ALA A 86 -1.02 7.80 12.27
N LEU A 87 -1.81 6.79 11.90
CA LEU A 87 -3.00 6.37 12.66
C LEU A 87 -2.64 5.87 14.07
N GLN A 88 -1.54 5.13 14.21
CA GLN A 88 -1.09 4.67 15.52
C GLN A 88 -0.66 5.82 16.42
N ASN A 89 0.04 6.81 15.87
CA ASN A 89 0.47 8.00 16.61
C ASN A 89 -0.73 8.85 17.04
N GLU A 90 -1.73 9.01 16.17
CA GLU A 90 -2.99 9.69 16.51
C GLU A 90 -3.70 8.98 17.67
N LYS A 91 -3.87 7.65 17.57
CA LYS A 91 -4.48 6.85 18.64
C LYS A 91 -3.73 7.01 19.98
N LYS A 92 -2.40 6.92 19.96
CA LYS A 92 -1.58 7.06 21.17
C LYS A 92 -1.68 8.45 21.78
N ASN A 93 -1.79 9.49 20.96
CA ASN A 93 -1.97 10.85 21.44
C ASN A 93 -3.33 11.02 22.15
N LEU A 94 -4.40 10.47 21.57
CA LEU A 94 -5.73 10.49 22.21
C LEU A 94 -5.71 9.79 23.57
N GLU A 95 -5.10 8.61 23.66
CA GLU A 95 -4.99 7.86 24.92
C GLU A 95 -4.19 8.63 25.99
N ILE A 96 -3.15 9.36 25.59
CA ILE A 96 -2.38 10.21 26.51
C ILE A 96 -3.25 11.37 27.02
N GLU A 97 -4.04 12.00 26.17
CA GLU A 97 -4.93 13.09 26.58
C GLU A 97 -6.06 12.60 27.50
N GLU A 98 -6.65 11.45 27.21
CA GLU A 98 -7.64 10.81 28.10
C GLU A 98 -7.03 10.54 29.49
N ARG A 99 -5.85 9.94 29.55
CA ARG A 99 -5.14 9.69 30.82
C ARG A 99 -4.81 10.98 31.58
N LYS A 100 -4.47 12.07 30.88
CA LYS A 100 -4.23 13.38 31.50
C LYS A 100 -5.50 13.93 32.13
N ILE A 101 -6.63 13.83 31.43
CA ILE A 101 -7.93 14.27 31.94
C ILE A 101 -8.31 13.47 33.18
N GLU A 102 -8.19 12.14 33.11
CA GLU A 102 -8.46 11.26 34.25
C GLU A 102 -7.58 11.60 35.46
N THR A 103 -6.27 11.76 35.26
CA THR A 103 -5.34 12.13 36.33
C THR A 103 -5.72 13.47 36.96
N ARG A 104 -6.16 14.45 36.16
CA ARG A 104 -6.62 15.75 36.67
C ARG A 104 -7.89 15.59 37.51
N GLN A 105 -8.85 14.80 37.04
CA GLN A 105 -10.08 14.52 37.79
C GLN A 105 -9.76 13.82 39.11
N GLN A 106 -8.92 12.78 39.11
CA GLN A 106 -8.48 12.08 40.32
C GLN A 106 -7.80 13.04 41.32
N LYS A 107 -6.97 13.97 40.84
CA LYS A 107 -6.35 15.00 41.70
C LYS A 107 -7.38 15.93 42.34
N ILE A 108 -8.39 16.36 41.57
CA ILE A 108 -9.48 17.21 42.09
C ILE A 108 -10.28 16.43 43.15
N SER A 109 -10.67 15.19 42.86
CA SER A 109 -11.39 14.33 43.81
C SER A 109 -10.58 14.09 45.08
N LEU A 110 -9.27 13.88 44.97
CA LEU A 110 -8.40 13.72 46.13
C LEU A 110 -8.34 15.00 46.98
N ALA A 111 -8.21 16.17 46.34
CA ALA A 111 -8.19 17.45 47.04
C ALA A 111 -9.52 17.72 47.78
N ILE A 112 -10.66 17.40 47.16
CA ILE A 112 -11.99 17.50 47.79
C ILE A 112 -12.06 16.59 49.01
N LEU A 113 -11.65 15.32 48.88
CA LEU A 113 -11.66 14.36 49.98
C LEU A 113 -10.76 14.81 51.14
N GLN A 114 -9.60 15.39 50.84
CA GLN A 114 -8.69 15.94 51.85
C GLN A 114 -9.32 17.12 52.59
N GLU A 115 -10.01 18.02 51.90
CA GLU A 115 -10.67 19.17 52.53
C GLU A 115 -11.86 18.72 53.39
N GLU A 116 -12.69 17.83 52.87
CA GLU A 116 -13.78 17.21 53.64
C GLU A 116 -13.26 16.48 54.89
N ASN A 117 -12.10 15.82 54.80
CA ASN A 117 -11.46 15.18 55.96
C ASN A 117 -11.04 16.22 57.01
N LYS A 118 -10.55 17.39 56.62
CA LYS A 118 -10.25 18.46 57.59
C LYS A 118 -11.51 18.86 58.36
N ILE A 119 -12.65 18.97 57.67
CA ILE A 119 -13.93 19.32 58.30
C ILE A 119 -14.41 18.21 59.25
N LEU A 120 -14.33 16.95 58.83
CA LEU A 120 -14.78 15.80 59.62
C LEU A 120 -13.92 15.56 60.88
N TYR A 121 -12.61 15.78 60.78
CA TYR A 121 -11.68 15.54 61.88
C TYR A 121 -11.35 16.80 62.71
N MET A 122 -11.99 17.94 62.43
CA MET A 122 -11.80 19.16 63.21
C MET A 122 -12.42 19.02 64.60
N ASP A 123 -11.64 19.27 65.64
CA ASP A 123 -12.15 19.31 67.01
C ASP A 123 -13.03 20.54 67.21
N LEU A 124 -14.33 20.31 67.45
CA LEU A 124 -15.30 21.38 67.60
C LEU A 124 -15.10 22.19 68.89
N THR A 125 -14.36 21.67 69.86
CA THR A 125 -14.07 22.37 71.12
C THR A 125 -13.03 23.48 70.93
N THR A 126 -12.26 23.45 69.84
CA THR A 126 -11.28 24.50 69.51
C THR A 126 -11.92 25.75 68.88
N ILE A 127 -13.19 25.67 68.48
CA ILE A 127 -13.93 26.80 67.89
C ILE A 127 -14.63 27.58 69.02
N GLY A 128 -14.16 28.81 69.27
CA GLY A 128 -14.73 29.68 70.29
C GLY A 128 -16.16 30.17 70.00
N ASP A 129 -16.48 30.38 68.72
CA ASP A 129 -17.79 30.89 68.29
C ASP A 129 -18.84 29.76 68.19
N PRO A 130 -19.97 29.84 68.92
CA PRO A 130 -21.05 28.85 68.85
C PRO A 130 -21.70 28.73 67.47
N GLU A 131 -21.88 29.81 66.72
CA GLU A 131 -22.55 29.77 65.42
C GLU A 131 -21.69 29.06 64.36
N VAL A 132 -20.39 29.38 64.34
CA VAL A 132 -19.42 28.72 63.45
C VAL A 132 -19.30 27.24 63.79
N ARG A 133 -19.33 26.88 65.08
CA ARG A 133 -19.28 25.49 65.53
C ARG A 133 -20.49 24.67 65.06
N ASP A 134 -21.69 25.23 65.16
CA ASP A 134 -22.90 24.55 64.68
C ASP A 134 -22.96 24.48 63.14
N MET A 135 -22.40 25.47 62.44
CA MET A 135 -22.22 25.41 60.98
C MET A 135 -21.29 24.26 60.57
N VAL A 136 -20.13 24.10 61.21
CA VAL A 136 -19.20 22.98 60.93
C VAL A 136 -19.86 21.63 61.22
N ARG A 137 -20.61 21.52 62.33
CA ARG A 137 -21.41 20.31 62.62
C ARG A 137 -22.37 19.99 61.48
N LYS A 138 -23.11 20.98 61.00
CA LYS A 138 -24.06 20.81 59.90
C LYS A 138 -23.36 20.40 58.60
N GLU A 139 -22.20 20.95 58.29
CA GLU A 139 -21.41 20.55 57.11
C GLU A 139 -20.87 19.12 57.24
N SER A 140 -20.35 18.73 58.41
CA SER A 140 -19.88 17.35 58.66
C SER A 140 -20.99 16.31 58.43
N ALA A 141 -22.22 16.61 58.88
CA ALA A 141 -23.39 15.75 58.69
C ALA A 141 -23.83 15.63 57.21
N LYS A 142 -23.50 16.60 56.34
CA LYS A 142 -23.77 16.52 54.90
C LYS A 142 -22.74 15.70 54.13
N ILE A 143 -21.50 15.60 54.63
CA ILE A 143 -20.40 14.92 53.93
C ILE A 143 -20.55 13.40 54.02
N LEU A 144 -20.89 12.86 55.20
CA LEU A 144 -21.03 11.42 55.44
C LEU A 144 -21.99 10.69 54.48
N PRO A 145 -23.23 11.16 54.24
CA PRO A 145 -24.14 10.47 53.33
C PRO A 145 -23.65 10.50 51.88
N LYS A 146 -23.09 11.64 51.41
CA LYS A 146 -22.54 11.77 50.06
C LYS A 146 -21.39 10.80 49.79
N ARG A 147 -20.58 10.49 50.81
CA ARG A 147 -19.49 9.52 50.70
C ARG A 147 -19.98 8.09 50.66
N ASN A 148 -21.00 7.75 51.43
CA ASN A 148 -21.59 6.41 51.43
C ASN A 148 -22.18 6.07 50.05
N GLU A 149 -22.94 7.01 49.46
CA GLU A 149 -23.48 6.85 48.10
C GLU A 149 -22.38 6.67 47.04
N ALA A 150 -21.28 7.43 47.14
CA ALA A 150 -20.15 7.32 46.21
C ALA A 150 -19.31 6.05 46.42
N HIS A 151 -19.32 5.45 47.62
CA HIS A 151 -18.65 4.19 47.90
C HIS A 151 -19.44 3.00 47.34
N ASP A 152 -20.77 3.01 47.51
CA ASP A 152 -21.66 1.95 47.01
C ASP A 152 -21.62 1.84 45.47
N GLN A 153 -21.46 2.96 44.77
CA GLN A 153 -21.28 2.97 43.30
C GLN A 153 -19.94 2.37 42.86
N ARG A 154 -18.83 2.65 43.58
CA ARG A 154 -17.50 2.11 43.22
C ARG A 154 -17.37 0.61 43.47
N GLU A 155 -17.98 0.10 44.54
CA GLU A 155 -17.99 -1.34 44.85
C GLU A 155 -18.72 -2.13 43.73
N HIS A 156 -19.82 -1.58 43.20
CA HIS A 156 -20.59 -2.21 42.12
C HIS A 156 -19.80 -2.34 40.80
N ASP A 157 -18.99 -1.34 40.46
CA ASP A 157 -18.14 -1.35 39.26
C ASP A 157 -16.90 -2.25 39.41
N VAL A 158 -16.35 -2.36 40.62
CA VAL A 158 -15.14 -3.15 40.89
C VAL A 158 -15.46 -4.64 41.01
N PHE A 159 -16.57 -5.03 41.65
CA PHE A 159 -16.93 -6.45 41.81
C PHE A 159 -17.44 -7.11 40.51
N GLY A 160 -18.03 -6.34 39.59
CA GLY A 160 -18.46 -6.86 38.28
C GLY A 160 -17.33 -7.34 37.38
N ASN A 161 -16.11 -6.80 37.55
CA ASN A 161 -14.96 -7.10 36.70
C ASN A 161 -14.21 -8.40 37.09
N TYR A 162 -14.46 -8.98 38.26
CA TYR A 162 -13.79 -10.22 38.69
C TYR A 162 -14.50 -11.51 38.25
N PHE A 163 -15.77 -11.45 37.83
CA PHE A 163 -16.57 -12.64 37.48
C PHE A 163 -16.99 -12.72 36.01
N GLY A 164 -16.63 -11.73 35.18
CA GLY A 164 -17.09 -11.63 33.78
C GLY A 164 -16.37 -12.49 32.74
N ASP A 165 -15.23 -13.12 33.06
CA ASP A 165 -14.34 -13.73 32.05
C ASP A 165 -14.19 -15.27 32.12
N PHE A 166 -15.06 -15.96 32.87
CA PHE A 166 -15.06 -17.44 32.92
C PHE A 166 -16.00 -18.11 31.89
N GLY A 167 -16.56 -17.35 30.94
CA GLY A 167 -17.54 -17.84 29.98
C GLY A 167 -17.01 -18.36 28.63
N GLY A 168 -15.69 -18.46 28.44
CA GLY A 168 -15.08 -18.61 27.10
C GLY A 168 -14.27 -19.88 26.80
N LEU A 169 -14.15 -20.85 27.71
CA LEU A 169 -13.16 -21.94 27.58
C LEU A 169 -13.70 -23.34 27.89
N VAL A 170 -14.80 -23.77 27.28
CA VAL A 170 -15.15 -25.21 27.18
C VAL A 170 -15.83 -25.54 25.85
N SER A 171 -15.06 -25.58 24.76
CA SER A 171 -15.48 -26.29 23.54
C SER A 171 -14.34 -26.45 22.53
N ASN A 172 -13.27 -27.16 22.90
CA ASN A 172 -12.38 -27.81 21.94
C ASN A 172 -11.71 -29.03 22.60
N LEU A 173 -12.51 -30.03 22.97
CA LEU A 173 -11.99 -31.39 23.16
C LEU A 173 -12.06 -32.07 21.80
N ARG A 174 -10.91 -32.08 21.12
CA ARG A 174 -10.71 -32.71 19.82
C ARG A 174 -10.61 -34.21 20.04
N ASP A 175 -11.46 -34.97 19.36
CA ASP A 175 -11.42 -36.42 19.30
C ASP A 175 -10.01 -36.90 18.90
N TYR A 176 -9.47 -37.82 19.70
CA TYR A 176 -8.42 -38.77 19.34
C TYR A 176 -8.79 -40.14 19.91
#